data_AF-A0A950Q137-F1
#
_entry.id   AF-A0A950Q137-F1
#
_cell.length_a   1.000
_cell.length_b   1.000
_cell.length_c   1.000
_cell.angle_alpha   90.00
_cell.angle_beta   90.00
_cell.angle_gamma   90.00
#
_symmetry.space_group_name_H-M   'P 1'
#
loop_
_entity.id
_entity.type
_entity.pdbx_description
1 polymer ?
#
loop_
_entity_poly.entity_id
_entity_poly.type
_entity_poly.pdbx_seq_one_letter_code
_entity_poly.pdbx_strand_id
1 'polypeptide(L)'
;MRWWRALVGLGLVVAAASPAWAGSPPSAPNCPILPADNVWHADISGLPVNDHGGAWLGNMAAGSTHLHPDFGSSGDPNAPYGIPWTAVPDSHSKVTPSFDYADESDPGPYPFGPDTPIEGGQASTGDRHALMVDKDTCVLYELYNANWNGGRPTAGSGAVFNLRSNALRPATWTSADAAGLPIMPGLLRLDEVQSGNIDHAIRFTASRTDRSFLWPARHQAGSASDPNLPPMGARFRLRGDFNMAGYRPDTQVVLRAMQHYGLILADNGSNWYFQGEAINNWDDGFISDLKRIPASAFEAVDESSLMVDPNSGQYRGGPASAPPPPTTAKPRPTTKAAPKGTVAPATIATTTSAPATTTTIPISGPIAVDNPEVHPGNGQVALGTPRSSSDNRGLAPWVAGGLLLGAGGWAGVAFWRQRLRA
;
A
#
# COMPACT_ATOMS: atom_id res chain seq x y z
N MET A 1 -35.59 40.87 59.16
CA MET A 1 -34.34 40.19 58.71
C MET A 1 -34.71 39.17 57.64
N ARG A 2 -34.38 39.45 56.36
CA ARG A 2 -34.63 38.57 55.22
C ARG A 2 -33.52 37.53 55.13
N TRP A 3 -33.88 36.25 55.02
CA TRP A 3 -32.95 35.16 54.74
C TRP A 3 -33.00 34.86 53.24
N TRP A 4 -31.89 35.08 52.54
CA TRP A 4 -31.72 34.72 51.14
C TRP A 4 -31.14 33.30 51.08
N ARG A 5 -31.84 32.36 50.44
CA ARG A 5 -31.27 31.06 50.09
C ARG A 5 -30.53 31.20 48.76
N ALA A 6 -29.22 31.03 48.77
CA ALA A 6 -28.41 30.92 47.56
C ALA A 6 -28.56 29.50 47.00
N LEU A 7 -29.07 29.38 45.78
CA LEU A 7 -29.02 28.15 44.98
C LEU A 7 -27.65 28.12 44.28
N VAL A 8 -26.81 27.17 44.66
CA VAL A 8 -25.58 26.85 43.92
C VAL A 8 -25.96 25.86 42.83
N GLY A 9 -26.05 26.33 41.59
CA GLY A 9 -26.18 25.48 40.41
C GLY A 9 -24.83 24.85 40.09
N LEU A 10 -24.70 23.54 40.24
CA LEU A 10 -23.56 22.79 39.70
C LEU A 10 -23.71 22.76 38.16
N GLY A 11 -23.00 23.63 37.46
CA GLY A 11 -22.86 23.56 36.01
C GLY A 11 -22.01 22.34 35.65
N LEU A 12 -22.61 21.34 35.02
CA LEU A 12 -21.87 20.24 34.41
C LEU A 12 -21.15 20.79 33.18
N VAL A 13 -19.84 21.04 33.29
CA VAL A 13 -19.00 21.32 32.13
C VAL A 13 -18.79 19.99 31.42
N VAL A 14 -19.59 19.73 30.39
CA VAL A 14 -19.27 18.68 29.41
C VAL A 14 -18.09 19.21 28.61
N ALA A 15 -16.88 18.76 28.96
CA ALA A 15 -15.74 18.92 28.08
C ALA A 15 -16.08 18.17 26.78
N ALA A 16 -16.34 18.90 25.70
CA ALA A 16 -16.39 18.31 24.38
C ALA A 16 -15.00 17.71 24.13
N ALA A 17 -14.90 16.39 24.15
CA ALA A 17 -13.72 15.72 23.64
C ALA A 17 -13.59 16.14 22.17
N SER A 18 -12.53 16.86 21.84
CA SER A 18 -12.15 17.05 20.43
C SER A 18 -12.06 15.67 19.81
N PRO A 19 -12.64 15.43 18.62
CA PRO A 19 -12.42 14.18 17.91
C PRO A 19 -10.91 14.02 17.76
N ALA A 20 -10.38 12.90 18.26
CA ALA A 20 -9.01 12.52 18.01
C ALA A 20 -8.93 12.17 16.51
N TRP A 21 -8.50 13.13 15.70
CA TRP A 21 -8.14 12.91 14.30
C TRP A 21 -6.98 11.92 14.25
N ALA A 22 -6.98 10.99 13.28
CA ALA A 22 -5.75 10.26 13.00
C ALA A 22 -4.75 11.30 12.52
N GLY A 23 -3.67 11.36 13.29
CA GLY A 23 -2.95 12.59 13.53
C GLY A 23 -1.99 12.90 12.41
N SER A 24 -1.70 14.18 12.26
CA SER A 24 -0.41 14.64 11.78
C SER A 24 0.70 13.71 12.27
N PRO A 25 1.58 13.23 11.37
CA PRO A 25 2.56 12.24 11.73
C PRO A 25 3.50 12.80 12.82
N PRO A 26 4.05 11.96 13.73
CA PRO A 26 4.89 12.44 14.82
C PRO A 26 6.10 13.27 14.38
N SER A 27 6.64 13.02 13.18
CA SER A 27 7.76 13.77 12.59
C SER A 27 7.34 15.08 11.88
N ALA A 28 6.04 15.28 11.63
CA ALA A 28 5.47 16.54 11.14
C ALA A 28 4.13 16.86 11.86
N PRO A 29 4.15 17.08 13.20
CA PRO A 29 2.95 17.12 14.04
C PRO A 29 2.03 18.32 13.80
N ASN A 30 2.47 19.30 13.02
CA ASN A 30 1.69 20.50 12.66
C ASN A 30 1.07 20.42 11.26
N CYS A 31 1.30 19.31 10.54
CA CYS A 31 0.81 19.13 9.18
C CYS A 31 -0.36 18.16 9.15
N PRO A 32 -1.58 18.64 8.87
CA PRO A 32 -2.69 17.72 8.63
C PRO A 32 -2.35 16.85 7.40
N ILE A 33 -2.87 15.63 7.35
CA ILE A 33 -2.78 14.79 6.15
C ILE A 33 -4.05 15.04 5.36
N LEU A 34 -4.06 16.13 4.57
CA LEU A 34 -5.23 16.69 3.88
C LEU A 34 -6.27 17.31 4.82
N PRO A 35 -7.16 18.21 4.32
CA PRO A 35 -8.26 18.74 5.12
C PRO A 35 -9.24 17.67 5.59
N ALA A 36 -9.84 17.83 6.76
CA ALA A 36 -10.77 16.84 7.32
C ALA A 36 -12.04 16.60 6.49
N ASP A 37 -12.39 17.51 5.58
CA ASP A 37 -13.47 17.35 4.60
C ASP A 37 -12.99 16.87 3.22
N ASN A 38 -11.76 16.33 3.16
CA ASN A 38 -11.21 15.69 1.98
C ASN A 38 -11.72 14.24 1.84
N VAL A 39 -11.95 13.78 0.62
CA VAL A 39 -12.48 12.45 0.25
C VAL A 39 -11.67 11.27 0.81
N TRP A 40 -10.39 11.49 1.12
CA TRP A 40 -9.60 10.49 1.85
C TRP A 40 -10.21 10.19 3.22
N HIS A 41 -10.84 11.16 3.89
CA HIS A 41 -11.50 11.01 5.20
C HIS A 41 -13.02 10.80 5.12
N ALA A 42 -13.58 10.61 3.93
CA ALA A 42 -15.03 10.43 3.81
C ALA A 42 -15.47 9.07 4.35
N ASP A 43 -16.47 9.06 5.24
CA ASP A 43 -17.15 7.82 5.63
C ASP A 43 -18.02 7.33 4.47
N ILE A 44 -17.62 6.20 3.90
CA ILE A 44 -18.26 5.53 2.76
C ILE A 44 -19.11 4.32 3.19
N SER A 45 -19.22 4.01 4.48
CA SER A 45 -19.90 2.81 4.97
C SER A 45 -21.38 2.76 4.58
N GLY A 46 -22.02 3.93 4.44
CA GLY A 46 -23.43 4.08 4.05
C GLY A 46 -23.68 4.32 2.56
N LEU A 47 -22.64 4.38 1.72
CA LEU A 47 -22.82 4.65 0.28
C LEU A 47 -23.49 3.48 -0.46
N PRO A 48 -24.19 3.73 -1.58
CA PRO A 48 -24.70 2.65 -2.42
C PRO A 48 -23.55 1.80 -2.97
N VAL A 49 -23.80 0.49 -3.10
CA VAL A 49 -22.90 -0.41 -3.83
C VAL A 49 -22.90 -0.03 -5.30
N ASN A 50 -21.73 -0.07 -5.95
CA ASN A 50 -21.59 0.24 -7.36
C ASN A 50 -22.07 -0.93 -8.23
N ASP A 51 -22.90 -0.64 -9.23
CA ASP A 51 -23.47 -1.64 -10.14
C ASP A 51 -22.40 -2.42 -10.94
N HIS A 52 -21.24 -1.81 -11.21
CA HIS A 52 -20.10 -2.48 -11.88
C HIS A 52 -19.23 -3.31 -10.92
N GLY A 53 -19.46 -3.18 -9.61
CA GLY A 53 -18.59 -3.75 -8.57
C GLY A 53 -18.35 -5.25 -8.73
N GLY A 54 -19.39 -6.02 -9.06
CA GLY A 54 -19.24 -7.47 -9.27
C GLY A 54 -18.25 -7.83 -10.39
N ALA A 55 -18.26 -7.08 -11.49
CA ALA A 55 -17.34 -7.28 -12.60
C ALA A 55 -15.90 -6.88 -12.23
N TRP A 56 -15.74 -5.75 -11.53
CA TRP A 56 -14.44 -5.28 -11.06
C TRP A 56 -13.79 -6.25 -10.07
N LEU A 57 -14.55 -6.72 -9.07
CA LEU A 57 -14.08 -7.75 -8.13
C LEU A 57 -13.69 -9.05 -8.85
N GLY A 58 -14.48 -9.46 -9.84
CA GLY A 58 -14.19 -10.64 -10.67
C GLY A 58 -12.87 -10.51 -11.43
N ASN A 59 -12.63 -9.36 -12.09
CA ASN A 59 -11.39 -9.10 -12.83
C ASN A 59 -10.16 -8.93 -11.93
N MET A 60 -10.35 -8.58 -10.66
CA MET A 60 -9.30 -8.60 -9.65
C MET A 60 -9.18 -9.95 -8.90
N ALA A 61 -9.84 -11.00 -9.39
CA ALA A 61 -9.81 -12.36 -8.83
C ALA A 61 -10.25 -12.47 -7.35
N ALA A 62 -11.13 -11.57 -6.89
CA ALA A 62 -11.50 -11.47 -5.48
C ALA A 62 -12.09 -12.75 -4.86
N GLY A 63 -12.69 -13.62 -5.69
CA GLY A 63 -13.23 -14.91 -5.27
C GLY A 63 -12.17 -15.95 -4.87
N SER A 64 -10.91 -15.73 -5.22
CA SER A 64 -9.81 -16.68 -4.96
C SER A 64 -8.59 -16.04 -4.26
N THR A 65 -8.62 -14.73 -4.02
CA THR A 65 -7.50 -13.99 -3.43
C THR A 65 -7.83 -13.44 -2.05
N HIS A 66 -6.78 -13.15 -1.30
CA HIS A 66 -6.82 -12.37 -0.07
C HIS A 66 -6.12 -11.04 -0.34
N LEU A 67 -6.32 -10.08 0.57
CA LEU A 67 -5.49 -8.88 0.56
C LEU A 67 -4.01 -9.24 0.75
N HIS A 68 -3.14 -8.43 0.17
CA HIS A 68 -1.71 -8.53 0.34
C HIS A 68 -1.17 -7.22 0.93
N PRO A 69 -0.75 -7.20 2.21
CA PRO A 69 -0.04 -6.04 2.75
C PRO A 69 1.33 -5.97 2.08
N ASP A 70 1.54 -4.95 1.26
CA ASP A 70 2.79 -4.71 0.55
C ASP A 70 3.71 -3.82 1.41
N PHE A 71 3.92 -4.27 2.65
CA PHE A 71 4.78 -3.62 3.64
C PHE A 71 5.17 -4.60 4.75
N GLY A 72 6.25 -4.27 5.48
CA GLY A 72 6.79 -5.09 6.55
C GLY A 72 8.23 -5.55 6.29
N SER A 73 8.66 -6.60 7.00
CA SER A 73 10.04 -7.08 6.89
C SER A 73 10.32 -7.70 5.50
N SER A 74 11.40 -7.25 4.86
CA SER A 74 11.91 -7.81 3.58
C SER A 74 13.08 -8.77 3.76
N GLY A 75 13.61 -8.89 4.98
CA GLY A 75 14.89 -9.55 5.26
C GLY A 75 16.12 -8.65 5.07
N ASP A 76 16.00 -7.51 4.38
CA ASP A 76 16.99 -6.44 4.41
C ASP A 76 16.48 -5.29 5.29
N PRO A 77 17.09 -5.05 6.47
CA PRO A 77 16.65 -3.99 7.37
C PRO A 77 16.83 -2.57 6.80
N ASN A 78 17.58 -2.40 5.71
CA ASN A 78 17.77 -1.09 5.06
C ASN A 78 16.74 -0.84 3.95
N ALA A 79 15.98 -1.86 3.57
CA ALA A 79 14.98 -1.80 2.51
C ALA A 79 13.76 -2.65 2.88
N PRO A 80 13.06 -2.35 4.00
CA PRO A 80 11.80 -3.02 4.32
C PRO A 80 10.78 -2.83 3.18
N TYR A 81 9.81 -3.74 3.08
CA TYR A 81 8.69 -3.57 2.16
C TYR A 81 7.84 -2.37 2.58
N GLY A 82 7.18 -1.75 1.60
CA GLY A 82 6.38 -0.54 1.75
C GLY A 82 7.00 0.64 1.01
N ILE A 83 6.36 1.80 1.13
CA ILE A 83 6.86 3.03 0.52
C ILE A 83 7.47 3.92 1.62
N PRO A 84 8.75 4.28 1.53
CA PRO A 84 9.35 5.14 2.53
C PRO A 84 8.93 6.59 2.33
N TRP A 85 8.81 7.31 3.43
CA TRP A 85 8.61 8.75 3.43
C TRP A 85 9.47 9.38 4.53
N THR A 86 9.78 10.67 4.38
CA THR A 86 10.55 11.41 5.39
C THR A 86 9.98 12.81 5.61
N ALA A 87 10.14 13.32 6.83
CA ALA A 87 9.84 14.72 7.15
C ALA A 87 11.12 15.55 7.06
N VAL A 88 11.10 16.63 6.30
CA VAL A 88 12.23 17.55 6.10
C VAL A 88 11.83 18.96 6.53
N PRO A 89 12.75 19.79 7.06
CA PRO A 89 12.48 21.21 7.25
C PRO A 89 12.44 21.96 5.90
N ASP A 90 11.80 23.13 5.84
CA ASP A 90 11.79 23.96 4.62
C ASP A 90 13.21 24.42 4.24
N SER A 91 14.12 24.47 5.22
CA SER A 91 15.55 24.75 4.99
C SER A 91 16.31 23.63 4.27
N HIS A 92 15.69 22.48 4.04
CA HIS A 92 16.31 21.40 3.26
C HIS A 92 16.57 21.86 1.83
N SER A 93 17.78 21.65 1.32
CA SER A 93 18.14 22.02 -0.04
C SER A 93 17.17 21.41 -1.04
N LYS A 94 16.68 22.23 -1.99
CA LYS A 94 15.78 21.79 -3.05
C LYS A 94 16.53 21.69 -4.38
N VAL A 95 16.15 20.72 -5.20
CA VAL A 95 16.71 20.42 -6.53
C VAL A 95 15.58 20.35 -7.55
N THR A 96 15.92 20.49 -8.83
CA THR A 96 14.96 20.27 -9.93
C THR A 96 15.36 19.00 -10.66
N PRO A 97 14.69 17.87 -10.40
CA PRO A 97 14.93 16.64 -11.15
C PRO A 97 14.61 16.82 -12.63
N SER A 98 15.31 16.08 -13.50
CA SER A 98 14.85 15.87 -14.87
C SER A 98 13.77 14.80 -14.87
N PHE A 99 12.64 15.08 -15.51
CA PHE A 99 11.50 14.17 -15.57
C PHE A 99 11.37 13.48 -16.92
N ASP A 100 11.02 12.19 -16.92
CA ASP A 100 10.60 11.48 -18.13
C ASP A 100 9.20 11.94 -18.59
N TYR A 101 8.28 12.12 -17.64
CA TYR A 101 6.91 12.63 -17.83
C TYR A 101 6.82 14.12 -17.44
N ALA A 102 7.66 14.96 -18.05
CA ALA A 102 7.80 16.36 -17.67
C ALA A 102 6.54 17.21 -17.90
N ASP A 103 5.70 16.85 -18.86
CA ASP A 103 4.45 17.52 -19.22
C ASP A 103 3.28 17.20 -18.27
N GLU A 104 3.43 16.16 -17.45
CA GLU A 104 2.48 15.77 -16.39
C GLU A 104 3.08 15.91 -14.98
N SER A 105 4.23 16.55 -14.84
CA SER A 105 4.95 16.72 -13.58
C SER A 105 4.95 18.18 -13.10
N ASP A 106 4.94 18.38 -11.79
CA ASP A 106 5.22 19.71 -11.24
C ASP A 106 6.73 20.01 -11.39
N PRO A 107 7.12 21.17 -11.91
CA PRO A 107 8.53 21.47 -12.19
C PRO A 107 9.40 21.63 -10.94
N GLY A 108 8.80 21.71 -9.74
CA GLY A 108 9.52 21.83 -8.47
C GLY A 108 9.95 23.27 -8.13
N PRO A 109 11.02 23.43 -7.33
CA PRO A 109 12.01 22.43 -6.91
C PRO A 109 11.54 21.51 -5.77
N TYR A 110 12.21 20.37 -5.58
CA TYR A 110 11.91 19.29 -4.64
C TYR A 110 12.99 19.18 -3.56
N PRO A 111 12.66 18.97 -2.26
CA PRO A 111 13.64 18.73 -1.20
C PRO A 111 14.19 17.29 -1.25
N PHE A 112 14.79 16.92 -2.39
CA PHE A 112 15.35 15.59 -2.66
C PHE A 112 16.87 15.65 -2.54
N GLY A 113 17.45 14.74 -1.75
CA GLY A 113 18.87 14.68 -1.45
C GLY A 113 19.40 13.24 -1.39
N PRO A 114 20.73 13.06 -1.22
CA PRO A 114 21.34 11.74 -1.07
C PRO A 114 20.89 11.00 0.21
N ASP A 115 20.35 11.74 1.17
CA ASP A 115 19.78 11.25 2.42
C ASP A 115 18.31 10.86 2.31
N THR A 116 17.62 11.24 1.21
CA THR A 116 16.21 10.89 1.02
C THR A 116 16.06 9.38 0.86
N PRO A 117 15.22 8.71 1.67
CA PRO A 117 14.88 7.31 1.48
C PRO A 117 14.23 7.06 0.12
N ILE A 118 14.60 5.95 -0.53
CA ILE A 118 14.02 5.50 -1.79
C ILE A 118 13.51 4.08 -1.59
N GLU A 119 12.32 3.78 -2.12
CA GLU A 119 11.74 2.45 -2.09
C GLU A 119 12.69 1.38 -2.67
N GLY A 120 12.87 0.29 -1.94
CA GLY A 120 13.84 -0.76 -2.25
C GLY A 120 15.32 -0.34 -2.10
N GLY A 121 15.57 0.90 -1.66
CA GLY A 121 16.90 1.47 -1.48
C GLY A 121 17.46 2.17 -2.71
N GLN A 122 18.57 2.90 -2.51
CA GLN A 122 19.23 3.75 -3.54
C GLN A 122 19.67 2.99 -4.81
N ALA A 123 19.92 1.69 -4.70
CA ALA A 123 20.35 0.83 -5.80
C ALA A 123 19.20 -0.01 -6.42
N SER A 124 17.96 0.18 -5.95
CA SER A 124 16.79 -0.55 -6.42
C SER A 124 16.55 -0.33 -7.91
N THR A 125 16.09 -1.37 -8.61
CA THR A 125 15.67 -1.25 -10.01
C THR A 125 14.15 -1.13 -10.18
N GLY A 126 13.37 -1.24 -9.09
CA GLY A 126 11.90 -1.11 -9.11
C GLY A 126 11.40 0.33 -9.23
N ASP A 127 10.22 0.61 -8.67
CA ASP A 127 9.54 1.90 -8.82
C ASP A 127 10.28 3.08 -8.18
N ARG A 128 11.08 2.83 -7.14
CA ARG A 128 11.92 3.86 -6.49
C ARG A 128 11.12 5.11 -6.09
N HIS A 129 9.98 4.92 -5.43
CA HIS A 129 9.25 6.04 -4.86
C HIS A 129 10.10 6.77 -3.80
N ALA A 130 10.08 8.10 -3.82
CA ALA A 130 10.69 8.96 -2.81
C ALA A 130 9.70 10.05 -2.38
N LEU A 131 9.29 10.04 -1.11
CA LEU A 131 8.26 10.93 -0.57
C LEU A 131 8.85 11.81 0.54
N MET A 132 8.66 13.13 0.44
CA MET A 132 9.17 14.11 1.40
C MET A 132 8.06 15.07 1.83
N VAL A 133 7.79 15.12 3.12
CA VAL A 133 6.89 16.12 3.71
C VAL A 133 7.74 17.26 4.26
N ASP A 134 7.59 18.45 3.68
CA ASP A 134 8.07 19.68 4.31
C ASP A 134 7.20 19.97 5.54
N LYS A 135 7.75 19.75 6.73
CA LYS A 135 7.02 19.84 7.99
C LYS A 135 6.76 21.28 8.46
N ASP A 136 7.42 22.26 7.85
CA ASP A 136 7.27 23.67 8.20
C ASP A 136 6.19 24.34 7.33
N THR A 137 6.05 23.90 6.07
CA THR A 137 5.07 24.42 5.12
C THR A 137 3.88 23.49 4.86
N CYS A 138 3.96 22.23 5.30
CA CYS A 138 2.98 21.17 5.06
C CYS A 138 2.73 20.90 3.58
N VAL A 139 3.82 20.87 2.82
CA VAL A 139 3.85 20.50 1.41
C VAL A 139 4.45 19.10 1.28
N LEU A 140 3.73 18.21 0.61
CA LEU A 140 4.17 16.88 0.25
C LEU A 140 4.77 16.92 -1.16
N TYR A 141 5.96 16.35 -1.30
CA TYR A 141 6.69 16.18 -2.53
C TYR A 141 6.86 14.69 -2.80
N GLU A 142 6.46 14.22 -3.96
CA GLU A 142 6.54 12.80 -4.32
C GLU A 142 7.21 12.64 -5.68
N LEU A 143 8.11 11.68 -5.76
CA LEU A 143 8.83 11.32 -6.98
C LEU A 143 8.61 9.83 -7.26
N TYR A 144 8.26 9.51 -8.50
CA TYR A 144 8.30 8.13 -9.02
C TYR A 144 9.59 7.93 -9.81
N ASN A 145 10.14 6.72 -9.78
CA ASN A 145 11.36 6.35 -10.48
C ASN A 145 12.55 7.25 -10.09
N ALA A 146 12.64 7.62 -8.81
CA ALA A 146 13.61 8.61 -8.33
C ALA A 146 15.04 8.07 -8.36
N ASN A 147 15.98 8.89 -8.82
CA ASN A 147 17.40 8.58 -8.78
C ASN A 147 18.20 9.84 -8.46
N TRP A 148 18.94 9.83 -7.35
CA TRP A 148 19.78 10.98 -6.96
C TRP A 148 20.89 11.26 -7.97
N ASN A 149 21.38 10.22 -8.68
CA ASN A 149 22.31 10.31 -9.79
C ASN A 149 23.52 11.24 -9.51
N GLY A 150 24.13 11.07 -8.33
CA GLY A 150 25.32 11.81 -7.93
C GLY A 150 25.15 13.33 -7.87
N GLY A 151 23.95 13.83 -7.59
CA GLY A 151 23.63 15.26 -7.55
C GLY A 151 23.07 15.83 -8.85
N ARG A 152 22.71 14.97 -9.81
CA ARG A 152 22.00 15.33 -11.05
C ARG A 152 20.70 14.54 -11.15
N PRO A 153 19.75 14.79 -10.24
CA PRO A 153 18.63 13.88 -10.02
C PRO A 153 17.76 13.71 -11.26
N THR A 154 17.29 12.50 -11.46
CA THR A 154 16.26 12.15 -12.45
C THR A 154 15.09 11.48 -11.75
N ALA A 155 13.91 11.58 -12.34
CA ALA A 155 12.72 10.87 -11.90
C ALA A 155 11.83 10.60 -13.12
N GLY A 156 10.93 9.63 -13.01
CA GLY A 156 9.89 9.42 -14.01
C GLY A 156 8.93 10.60 -13.98
N SER A 157 8.31 10.84 -12.83
CA SER A 157 7.40 11.97 -12.60
C SER A 157 7.65 12.61 -11.24
N GLY A 158 7.12 13.82 -11.07
CA GLY A 158 7.11 14.54 -9.80
C GLY A 158 5.77 15.21 -9.54
N ALA A 159 5.30 15.11 -8.29
CA ALA A 159 4.05 15.72 -7.85
C ALA A 159 4.23 16.48 -6.53
N VAL A 160 3.57 17.64 -6.44
CA VAL A 160 3.58 18.50 -5.25
C VAL A 160 2.15 18.72 -4.76
N PHE A 161 1.91 18.42 -3.49
CA PHE A 161 0.59 18.54 -2.86
C PHE A 161 0.67 19.45 -1.64
N ASN A 162 -0.25 20.40 -1.54
CA ASN A 162 -0.45 21.15 -0.30
C ASN A 162 -1.37 20.34 0.62
N LEU A 163 -0.83 19.82 1.72
CA LEU A 163 -1.57 18.98 2.66
C LEU A 163 -2.66 19.73 3.44
N ARG A 164 -2.76 21.06 3.28
CA ARG A 164 -3.84 21.89 3.84
C ARG A 164 -4.94 22.21 2.83
N SER A 165 -4.90 21.60 1.63
CA SER A 165 -5.78 21.95 0.52
C SER A 165 -6.57 20.75 0.01
N ASN A 166 -7.79 21.01 -0.46
CA ASN A 166 -8.60 20.06 -1.23
C ASN A 166 -8.36 20.19 -2.74
N ALA A 167 -7.33 20.94 -3.19
CA ALA A 167 -7.01 21.02 -4.61
C ALA A 167 -6.51 19.66 -5.13
N LEU A 168 -7.10 19.18 -6.21
CA LEU A 168 -6.58 18.02 -6.94
C LEU A 168 -5.57 18.46 -8.01
N ARG A 169 -4.74 17.54 -8.49
CA ARG A 169 -3.89 17.77 -9.66
C ARG A 169 -4.74 18.13 -10.89
N PRO A 170 -4.16 18.79 -11.91
CA PRO A 170 -4.83 18.93 -13.20
C PRO A 170 -5.40 17.59 -13.68
N ALA A 171 -6.60 17.63 -14.26
CA ALA A 171 -7.14 16.42 -14.88
C ALA A 171 -6.18 15.93 -15.96
N THR A 172 -6.09 14.62 -16.11
CA THR A 172 -5.18 13.87 -16.99
C THR A 172 -3.70 13.94 -16.63
N TRP A 173 -3.31 14.47 -15.47
CA TRP A 173 -1.92 14.43 -15.02
C TRP A 173 -1.69 13.26 -14.07
N THR A 174 -0.72 12.41 -14.39
CA THR A 174 -0.17 11.42 -13.46
C THR A 174 0.50 12.08 -12.25
N SER A 175 0.95 11.28 -11.30
CA SER A 175 1.75 11.72 -10.15
C SER A 175 2.86 10.69 -9.88
N ALA A 176 3.36 10.61 -8.65
CA ALA A 176 4.12 9.43 -8.25
C ALA A 176 3.23 8.17 -8.18
N ASP A 177 1.92 8.35 -7.98
CA ASP A 177 0.87 7.34 -8.12
C ASP A 177 0.22 7.44 -9.51
N ALA A 178 -0.03 6.32 -10.18
CA ALA A 178 -0.53 6.35 -11.56
C ALA A 178 -1.92 6.98 -11.72
N ALA A 179 -2.76 6.96 -10.69
CA ALA A 179 -4.07 7.62 -10.66
C ALA A 179 -3.99 9.16 -10.57
N GLY A 180 -2.79 9.74 -10.43
CA GLY A 180 -2.62 11.18 -10.19
C GLY A 180 -3.03 11.60 -8.76
N LEU A 181 -2.95 10.66 -7.82
CA LEU A 181 -3.30 10.82 -6.41
C LEU A 181 -2.03 10.91 -5.54
N PRO A 182 -2.07 11.54 -4.35
CA PRO A 182 -0.92 11.51 -3.45
C PRO A 182 -0.76 10.12 -2.82
N ILE A 183 0.47 9.60 -2.75
CA ILE A 183 0.77 8.29 -2.15
C ILE A 183 0.73 8.37 -0.63
N MET A 184 1.44 9.31 -0.02
CA MET A 184 1.65 9.38 1.43
C MET A 184 0.32 9.40 2.23
N PRO A 185 -0.72 10.18 1.84
CA PRO A 185 -2.02 10.16 2.49
C PRO A 185 -2.78 8.82 2.39
N GLY A 186 -2.40 7.95 1.46
CA GLY A 186 -2.98 6.62 1.28
C GLY A 186 -2.21 5.49 1.93
N LEU A 187 -1.06 5.76 2.59
CA LEU A 187 -0.25 4.73 3.24
C LEU A 187 -0.79 4.42 4.64
N LEU A 188 -0.84 3.14 5.00
CA LEU A 188 -0.94 2.75 6.41
C LEU A 188 0.33 3.15 7.18
N ARG A 189 0.16 3.83 8.32
CA ARG A 189 1.27 4.19 9.21
C ARG A 189 1.17 3.47 10.55
N LEU A 190 2.31 3.07 11.10
CA LEU A 190 2.36 2.25 12.30
C LEU A 190 1.87 3.01 13.53
N ASP A 191 2.14 4.31 13.63
CA ASP A 191 1.66 5.13 14.75
C ASP A 191 0.13 5.25 14.77
N GLU A 192 -0.55 5.26 13.62
CA GLU A 192 -2.01 5.26 13.53
C GLU A 192 -2.59 3.93 14.03
N VAL A 193 -2.02 2.81 13.57
CA VAL A 193 -2.38 1.47 14.06
C VAL A 193 -2.18 1.37 15.57
N GLN A 194 -1.04 1.86 16.09
CA GLN A 194 -0.73 1.87 17.52
C GLN A 194 -1.63 2.80 18.34
N SER A 195 -2.05 3.94 17.77
CA SER A 195 -3.01 4.85 18.39
C SER A 195 -4.43 4.28 18.42
N GLY A 196 -4.71 3.28 17.58
CA GLY A 196 -6.02 2.66 17.44
C GLY A 196 -6.98 3.42 16.52
N ASN A 197 -6.48 4.41 15.77
CA ASN A 197 -7.27 5.25 14.89
C ASN A 197 -6.56 5.48 13.55
N ILE A 198 -7.23 5.09 12.47
CA ILE A 198 -6.88 5.42 11.08
C ILE A 198 -8.13 6.09 10.52
N ASP A 199 -8.00 7.33 10.04
CA ASP A 199 -9.15 8.16 9.62
C ASP A 199 -9.15 8.48 8.13
N HIS A 200 -8.45 7.68 7.33
CA HIS A 200 -8.33 7.87 5.90
C HIS A 200 -8.45 6.56 5.13
N ALA A 201 -8.71 6.68 3.82
CA ALA A 201 -8.68 5.58 2.87
C ALA A 201 -7.26 5.06 2.67
N ILE A 202 -7.14 3.78 2.31
CA ILE A 202 -5.84 3.15 2.05
C ILE A 202 -5.71 2.91 0.54
N ARG A 203 -4.56 3.25 -0.05
CA ARG A 203 -4.34 2.98 -1.48
C ARG A 203 -4.09 1.50 -1.73
N PHE A 204 -4.49 1.02 -2.90
CA PHE A 204 -4.18 -0.34 -3.35
C PHE A 204 -4.04 -0.42 -4.87
N THR A 205 -3.63 -1.59 -5.37
CA THR A 205 -3.37 -1.82 -6.80
C THR A 205 -4.17 -2.95 -7.43
N ALA A 206 -4.27 -2.90 -8.76
CA ALA A 206 -4.87 -3.93 -9.60
C ALA A 206 -3.98 -4.26 -10.80
N SER A 207 -3.94 -5.51 -11.23
CA SER A 207 -3.09 -5.95 -12.37
C SER A 207 -3.56 -5.42 -13.72
N ARG A 208 -4.85 -5.15 -13.85
CA ARG A 208 -5.45 -4.60 -15.06
C ARG A 208 -6.53 -3.61 -14.68
N THR A 209 -6.41 -2.42 -15.22
CA THR A 209 -7.36 -1.32 -15.05
C THR A 209 -7.94 -0.89 -16.39
N ASP A 210 -9.10 -0.24 -16.33
CA ASP A 210 -9.74 0.39 -17.49
C ASP A 210 -8.99 1.68 -17.90
N ARG A 211 -9.11 2.08 -19.17
CA ARG A 211 -8.62 3.37 -19.69
C ARG A 211 -9.54 4.53 -19.33
N SER A 212 -9.97 4.58 -18.08
CA SER A 212 -10.72 5.66 -17.49
C SER A 212 -10.38 5.79 -16.01
N PHE A 213 -10.86 6.87 -15.41
CA PHE A 213 -10.70 7.15 -14.00
C PHE A 213 -11.98 7.77 -13.45
N LEU A 214 -12.23 7.53 -12.17
CA LEU A 214 -13.30 8.13 -11.39
C LEU A 214 -12.71 9.18 -10.44
N TRP A 215 -13.47 10.24 -10.15
CA TRP A 215 -13.12 11.15 -9.06
C TRP A 215 -12.88 10.33 -7.77
N PRO A 216 -11.84 10.65 -6.96
CA PRO A 216 -10.94 11.80 -7.07
C PRO A 216 -9.70 11.60 -7.95
N ALA A 217 -9.52 10.43 -8.57
CA ALA A 217 -8.39 10.20 -9.46
C ALA A 217 -8.40 11.19 -10.63
N ARG A 218 -7.21 11.49 -11.12
CA ARG A 218 -6.94 12.49 -12.17
C ARG A 218 -6.40 11.86 -13.43
N HIS A 219 -5.90 10.64 -13.35
CA HIS A 219 -5.22 9.96 -14.43
C HIS A 219 -5.56 8.47 -14.43
N GLN A 220 -5.25 7.80 -15.54
CA GLN A 220 -5.51 6.37 -15.75
C GLN A 220 -4.24 5.68 -16.24
N ALA A 221 -4.07 4.40 -15.93
CA ALA A 221 -3.00 3.57 -16.49
C ALA A 221 -3.56 2.31 -17.17
N GLY A 222 -4.73 2.43 -17.77
CA GLY A 222 -5.53 1.31 -18.25
C GLY A 222 -4.85 0.47 -19.32
N SER A 223 -4.87 -0.84 -19.10
CA SER A 223 -4.40 -1.83 -20.08
C SER A 223 -5.35 -1.98 -21.28
N ALA A 224 -6.65 -1.69 -21.09
CA ALA A 224 -7.69 -1.80 -22.09
C ALA A 224 -8.83 -0.82 -21.82
N SER A 225 -9.62 -0.49 -22.85
CA SER A 225 -10.92 0.18 -22.70
C SER A 225 -12.01 -0.89 -22.51
N ASP A 226 -12.21 -1.32 -21.28
CA ASP A 226 -13.15 -2.37 -20.87
C ASP A 226 -13.80 -1.97 -19.54
N PRO A 227 -15.10 -1.61 -19.52
CA PRO A 227 -15.78 -1.16 -18.30
C PRO A 227 -15.93 -2.27 -17.24
N ASN A 228 -15.59 -3.52 -17.56
CA ASN A 228 -15.51 -4.61 -16.58
C ASN A 228 -14.20 -4.61 -15.79
N LEU A 229 -13.18 -3.87 -16.23
CA LEU A 229 -11.98 -3.59 -15.45
C LEU A 229 -12.24 -2.40 -14.52
N PRO A 230 -11.67 -2.41 -13.31
CA PRO A 230 -11.82 -1.27 -12.41
C PRO A 230 -11.06 -0.05 -12.97
N PRO A 231 -11.68 1.14 -13.01
CA PRO A 231 -10.99 2.38 -13.36
C PRO A 231 -10.15 2.88 -12.17
N MET A 232 -9.11 3.67 -12.44
CA MET A 232 -8.38 4.36 -11.38
C MET A 232 -9.35 5.24 -10.56
N GLY A 233 -9.13 5.33 -9.25
CA GLY A 233 -10.03 6.00 -8.31
C GLY A 233 -11.24 5.17 -7.85
N ALA A 234 -11.47 3.98 -8.40
CA ALA A 234 -12.54 3.10 -7.91
C ALA A 234 -12.37 2.80 -6.40
N ARG A 235 -13.47 2.95 -5.65
CA ARG A 235 -13.51 2.84 -4.18
C ARG A 235 -14.10 1.50 -3.74
N PHE A 236 -13.41 0.80 -2.84
CA PHE A 236 -13.83 -0.50 -2.32
C PHE A 236 -13.87 -0.50 -0.80
N ARG A 237 -15.02 -0.82 -0.18
CA ARG A 237 -15.11 -0.95 1.29
C ARG A 237 -15.14 -2.40 1.72
N LEU A 238 -14.61 -2.67 2.90
CA LEU A 238 -14.91 -3.91 3.61
C LEU A 238 -16.37 -3.88 4.04
N ARG A 239 -17.12 -4.97 3.81
CA ARG A 239 -18.54 -5.00 4.21
C ARG A 239 -18.71 -4.83 5.72
N GLY A 240 -19.78 -4.15 6.11
CA GLY A 240 -20.13 -3.90 7.51
C GLY A 240 -20.40 -5.17 8.33
N ASP A 241 -20.75 -6.28 7.68
CA ASP A 241 -21.05 -7.57 8.30
C ASP A 241 -19.83 -8.49 8.48
N PHE A 242 -18.63 -8.03 8.10
CA PHE A 242 -17.41 -8.81 8.22
C PHE A 242 -17.08 -9.13 9.69
N ASN A 243 -16.87 -10.42 9.99
CA ASN A 243 -16.58 -10.86 11.35
C ASN A 243 -15.10 -10.64 11.73
N MET A 244 -14.86 -9.70 12.64
CA MET A 244 -13.53 -9.34 13.11
C MET A 244 -13.06 -10.11 14.36
N ALA A 245 -13.89 -10.94 14.98
CA ALA A 245 -13.61 -11.53 16.30
C ALA A 245 -12.35 -12.43 16.34
N GLY A 246 -11.95 -12.98 15.19
CA GLY A 246 -10.76 -13.80 15.05
C GLY A 246 -9.47 -13.04 14.76
N TYR A 247 -9.54 -11.71 14.60
CA TYR A 247 -8.40 -10.84 14.28
C TYR A 247 -7.85 -10.17 15.54
N ARG A 248 -6.55 -9.87 15.52
CA ARG A 248 -5.86 -9.18 16.60
C ARG A 248 -6.40 -7.75 16.79
N PRO A 249 -6.31 -7.16 17.99
CA PRO A 249 -6.83 -5.81 18.24
C PRO A 249 -6.28 -4.73 17.31
N ASP A 250 -4.99 -4.80 16.97
CA ASP A 250 -4.31 -3.92 16.01
C ASP A 250 -4.83 -4.12 14.58
N THR A 251 -4.99 -5.36 14.13
CA THR A 251 -5.61 -5.66 12.82
C THR A 251 -7.05 -5.16 12.72
N GLN A 252 -7.81 -5.24 13.81
CA GLN A 252 -9.17 -4.70 13.84
C GLN A 252 -9.24 -3.19 13.64
N VAL A 253 -8.17 -2.44 13.93
CA VAL A 253 -8.07 -1.00 13.63
C VAL A 253 -8.09 -0.79 12.11
N VAL A 254 -7.27 -1.54 11.38
CA VAL A 254 -7.22 -1.50 9.91
C VAL A 254 -8.55 -1.96 9.30
N LEU A 255 -9.14 -3.02 9.82
CA LEU A 255 -10.43 -3.52 9.33
C LEU A 255 -11.55 -2.49 9.48
N ARG A 256 -11.61 -1.76 10.61
CA ARG A 256 -12.57 -0.65 10.78
C ARG A 256 -12.29 0.48 9.80
N ALA A 257 -11.04 0.84 9.58
CA ALA A 257 -10.69 1.85 8.58
C ALA A 257 -11.13 1.41 7.17
N MET A 258 -10.96 0.15 6.81
CA MET A 258 -11.43 -0.41 5.53
C MET A 258 -12.97 -0.46 5.43
N GLN A 259 -13.72 -0.51 6.54
CA GLN A 259 -15.18 -0.40 6.52
C GLN A 259 -15.65 1.05 6.34
N HIS A 260 -15.04 1.97 7.08
CA HIS A 260 -15.44 3.39 7.10
C HIS A 260 -14.90 4.15 5.90
N TYR A 261 -13.62 4.01 5.57
CA TYR A 261 -12.96 4.77 4.52
C TYR A 261 -12.63 3.87 3.31
N GLY A 262 -12.39 2.58 3.50
CA GLY A 262 -12.12 1.66 2.39
C GLY A 262 -10.81 1.90 1.66
N LEU A 263 -10.73 1.35 0.45
CA LEU A 263 -9.56 1.32 -0.40
C LEU A 263 -9.80 2.11 -1.68
N ILE A 264 -8.81 2.89 -2.12
CA ILE A 264 -8.84 3.59 -3.40
C ILE A 264 -7.87 2.91 -4.36
N LEU A 265 -8.36 2.49 -5.52
CA LEU A 265 -7.51 1.95 -6.58
C LEU A 265 -6.65 3.07 -7.15
N ALA A 266 -5.35 3.02 -6.91
CA ALA A 266 -4.45 4.14 -7.21
C ALA A 266 -3.42 3.79 -8.29
N ASP A 267 -3.04 2.52 -8.42
CA ASP A 267 -2.01 2.11 -9.38
C ASP A 267 -2.26 0.74 -10.00
N ASN A 268 -1.51 0.47 -11.07
CA ASN A 268 -1.33 -0.87 -11.57
C ASN A 268 -0.29 -1.61 -10.72
N GLY A 269 -0.57 -2.86 -10.42
CA GLY A 269 0.30 -3.70 -9.59
C GLY A 269 -0.29 -5.09 -9.46
N SER A 270 0.03 -5.82 -8.40
CA SER A 270 -0.65 -7.09 -8.17
C SER A 270 -2.02 -6.86 -7.53
N ASN A 271 -3.03 -7.65 -7.92
CA ASN A 271 -4.39 -7.49 -7.39
C ASN A 271 -4.40 -7.53 -5.85
N TRP A 272 -5.06 -6.53 -5.24
CA TRP A 272 -5.29 -6.45 -3.79
C TRP A 272 -4.03 -6.21 -2.95
N TYR A 273 -2.95 -5.70 -3.57
CA TYR A 273 -1.79 -5.22 -2.84
C TYR A 273 -2.08 -3.81 -2.33
N PHE A 274 -2.04 -3.63 -1.02
CA PHE A 274 -2.27 -2.33 -0.35
C PHE A 274 -1.02 -1.93 0.42
N GLN A 275 -0.69 -0.65 0.38
CA GLN A 275 0.61 -0.16 0.84
C GLN A 275 0.59 0.45 2.24
N GLY A 276 1.74 0.37 2.89
CA GLY A 276 2.05 1.04 4.15
C GLY A 276 3.45 1.63 4.11
N GLU A 277 3.83 2.34 5.17
CA GLU A 277 5.16 2.92 5.26
C GLU A 277 6.26 1.86 5.38
N ALA A 278 7.39 2.10 4.71
CA ALA A 278 8.55 1.22 4.73
C ALA A 278 9.35 1.38 6.04
N ILE A 279 8.97 0.61 7.06
CA ILE A 279 9.68 0.56 8.35
C ILE A 279 9.86 -0.88 8.84
N ASN A 280 10.86 -1.11 9.69
CA ASN A 280 11.15 -2.45 10.22
C ASN A 280 10.26 -2.87 11.40
N ASN A 281 9.47 -1.96 11.96
CA ASN A 281 8.80 -2.17 13.25
C ASN A 281 7.40 -2.80 13.13
N TRP A 282 7.00 -3.22 11.93
CA TRP A 282 5.77 -3.98 11.72
C TRP A 282 5.87 -5.36 12.36
N ASP A 283 4.88 -5.74 13.16
CA ASP A 283 4.79 -7.07 13.78
C ASP A 283 4.44 -8.13 12.72
N ASP A 284 5.23 -9.20 12.61
CA ASP A 284 4.99 -10.28 11.64
C ASP A 284 3.64 -10.97 11.86
N GLY A 285 3.17 -11.04 13.11
CA GLY A 285 1.87 -11.58 13.46
C GLY A 285 0.73 -10.70 12.93
N PHE A 286 0.86 -9.38 13.03
CA PHE A 286 -0.05 -8.41 12.44
C PHE A 286 -0.06 -8.49 10.90
N ILE A 287 1.11 -8.52 10.25
CA ILE A 287 1.22 -8.67 8.78
C ILE A 287 0.58 -9.99 8.33
N SER A 288 0.86 -11.08 9.05
CA SER A 288 0.26 -12.39 8.76
C SER A 288 -1.26 -12.38 8.95
N ASP A 289 -1.76 -11.56 9.88
CA ASP A 289 -3.19 -11.43 10.15
C ASP A 289 -3.93 -10.73 9.00
N LEU A 290 -3.35 -9.64 8.48
CA LEU A 290 -3.86 -8.91 7.32
C LEU A 290 -3.98 -9.78 6.07
N LYS A 291 -3.06 -10.73 5.88
CA LYS A 291 -3.08 -11.71 4.77
C LYS A 291 -4.26 -12.69 4.82
N ARG A 292 -5.01 -12.75 5.92
CA ARG A 292 -6.20 -13.61 6.07
C ARG A 292 -7.49 -12.95 5.60
N ILE A 293 -7.46 -11.67 5.23
CA ILE A 293 -8.64 -10.90 4.82
C ILE A 293 -9.00 -11.30 3.38
N PRO A 294 -10.13 -11.98 3.13
CA PRO A 294 -10.50 -12.36 1.78
C PRO A 294 -10.91 -11.13 0.98
N ALA A 295 -10.42 -11.01 -0.25
CA ALA A 295 -10.80 -9.90 -1.14
C ALA A 295 -12.31 -9.92 -1.45
N SER A 296 -12.93 -11.11 -1.46
CA SER A 296 -14.39 -11.28 -1.57
C SER A 296 -15.20 -10.69 -0.40
N ALA A 297 -14.57 -10.21 0.68
CA ALA A 297 -15.25 -9.46 1.74
C ALA A 297 -15.46 -7.97 1.39
N PHE A 298 -14.90 -7.50 0.27
CA PHE A 298 -15.05 -6.14 -0.19
C PHE A 298 -16.24 -6.00 -1.15
N GLU A 299 -16.69 -4.75 -1.31
CA GLU A 299 -17.62 -4.34 -2.36
C GLU A 299 -17.21 -2.96 -2.89
N ALA A 300 -17.39 -2.75 -4.19
CA ALA A 300 -17.19 -1.43 -4.77
C ALA A 300 -18.36 -0.52 -4.40
N VAL A 301 -18.10 0.74 -4.13
CA VAL A 301 -19.13 1.74 -3.77
C VAL A 301 -19.19 2.85 -4.81
N ASP A 302 -20.35 3.47 -4.94
CA ASP A 302 -20.52 4.68 -5.75
C ASP A 302 -20.38 5.92 -4.86
N GLU A 303 -19.25 6.62 -5.01
CA GLU A 303 -18.94 7.86 -4.30
C GLU A 303 -19.30 9.13 -5.07
N SER A 304 -19.98 9.04 -6.22
CA SER A 304 -20.36 10.22 -7.01
C SER A 304 -21.19 11.25 -6.23
N SER A 305 -21.97 10.79 -5.25
CA SER A 305 -22.77 11.66 -4.37
C SER A 305 -21.94 12.54 -3.42
N LEU A 306 -20.69 12.14 -3.16
CA LEU A 306 -19.74 12.87 -2.32
C LEU A 306 -19.12 14.05 -3.07
N MET A 307 -18.97 14.00 -4.39
CA MET A 307 -18.27 15.03 -5.14
C MET A 307 -18.96 16.41 -5.04
N VAL A 308 -18.23 17.40 -4.53
CA VAL A 308 -18.67 18.81 -4.49
C VAL A 308 -18.29 19.53 -5.78
N ASP A 309 -17.02 19.41 -6.18
CA ASP A 309 -16.45 19.98 -7.40
C ASP A 309 -15.50 18.95 -8.03
N PRO A 310 -15.54 18.71 -9.35
CA PRO A 310 -14.70 17.70 -10.00
C PRO A 310 -13.20 17.99 -9.94
N ASN A 311 -12.77 19.21 -9.61
CA ASN A 311 -11.36 19.60 -9.44
C ASN A 311 -10.97 19.76 -7.96
N SER A 312 -11.84 19.38 -7.03
CA SER A 312 -11.57 19.38 -5.61
C SER A 312 -11.78 18.00 -5.00
N GLY A 313 -10.90 17.60 -4.08
CA GLY A 313 -11.08 16.44 -3.22
C GLY A 313 -12.06 16.68 -2.08
N GLN A 314 -12.69 17.85 -1.98
CA GLN A 314 -13.68 18.13 -0.95
C GLN A 314 -14.92 17.26 -1.15
N TYR A 315 -15.38 16.58 -0.10
CA TYR A 315 -16.62 15.81 -0.15
C TYR A 315 -17.82 16.51 0.51
N ARG A 316 -19.00 16.14 0.07
CA ARG A 316 -20.30 16.58 0.58
C ARG A 316 -20.62 15.81 1.86
N GLY A 317 -20.48 16.45 3.01
CA GLY A 317 -20.82 15.84 4.30
C GLY A 317 -20.22 16.50 5.54
N GLY A 318 -19.25 17.42 5.36
CA GLY A 318 -18.49 17.96 6.49
C GLY A 318 -17.60 16.89 7.13
N PRO A 319 -16.60 17.26 7.96
CA PRO A 319 -15.60 16.32 8.45
C PRO A 319 -16.24 15.14 9.17
N ALA A 320 -15.85 13.92 8.78
CA ALA A 320 -16.35 12.68 9.36
C ALA A 320 -16.12 12.73 10.87
N SER A 321 -17.15 12.36 11.64
CA SER A 321 -16.95 12.16 13.07
C SER A 321 -16.02 10.96 13.22
N ALA A 322 -14.91 11.13 13.93
CA ALA A 322 -13.95 10.04 14.19
C ALA A 322 -14.70 8.78 14.66
N PRO A 323 -14.28 7.57 14.24
CA PRO A 323 -14.90 6.34 14.68
C PRO A 323 -14.98 6.32 16.21
N PRO A 324 -16.09 5.85 16.81
CA PRO A 324 -16.20 5.80 18.25
C PRO A 324 -15.03 4.96 18.81
N PRO A 325 -14.38 5.40 19.90
CA PRO A 325 -13.31 4.62 20.51
C PRO A 325 -13.83 3.24 20.90
N PRO A 326 -12.98 2.19 20.89
CA PRO A 326 -13.39 0.87 21.31
C PRO A 326 -13.99 0.95 22.72
N THR A 327 -15.23 0.50 22.88
CA THR A 327 -15.86 0.39 24.18
C THR A 327 -14.97 -0.48 25.06
N THR A 328 -14.28 0.13 26.03
CA THR A 328 -13.59 -0.62 27.08
C THR A 328 -14.64 -1.49 27.76
N ALA A 329 -14.56 -2.80 27.56
CA ALA A 329 -15.35 -3.74 28.32
C ALA A 329 -15.09 -3.45 29.81
N LYS A 330 -16.15 -3.09 30.53
CA LYS A 330 -16.12 -2.83 31.97
C LYS A 330 -15.39 -4.01 32.66
N PRO A 331 -14.38 -3.77 33.53
CA PRO A 331 -13.68 -4.86 34.18
C PRO A 331 -14.69 -5.75 34.91
N ARG A 332 -14.73 -7.02 34.53
CA ARG A 332 -15.51 -8.03 35.24
C ARG A 332 -14.98 -8.08 36.68
N PRO A 333 -15.84 -8.04 37.72
CA PRO A 333 -15.38 -8.13 39.09
C PRO A 333 -14.58 -9.43 39.28
N THR A 334 -13.33 -9.33 39.71
CA THR A 334 -12.49 -10.46 40.03
C THR A 334 -13.07 -11.17 41.25
N THR A 335 -13.59 -12.37 41.06
CA THR A 335 -13.91 -13.28 42.16
C THR A 335 -12.61 -13.70 42.84
N LYS A 336 -12.51 -13.36 44.13
CA LYS A 336 -11.42 -13.69 45.04
C LYS A 336 -11.15 -15.20 45.05
N ALA A 337 -9.92 -15.61 44.69
CA ALA A 337 -9.52 -17.01 44.77
C ALA A 337 -9.39 -17.46 46.24
N ALA A 338 -9.98 -18.61 46.56
CA ALA A 338 -9.87 -19.31 47.84
C ALA A 338 -8.56 -20.11 47.94
N PRO A 339 -8.09 -20.46 49.16
CA PRO A 339 -6.72 -20.91 49.39
C PRO A 339 -6.46 -22.38 49.01
N LYS A 340 -5.19 -22.66 48.68
CA LYS A 340 -4.65 -23.95 48.21
C LYS A 340 -4.85 -25.08 49.21
N GLY A 341 -5.40 -26.20 48.74
CA GLY A 341 -5.39 -27.51 49.40
C GLY A 341 -4.49 -28.51 48.67
N THR A 342 -3.74 -29.26 49.46
CA THR A 342 -2.68 -30.23 49.11
C THR A 342 -3.22 -31.50 48.44
N VAL A 343 -2.54 -32.05 47.43
CA VAL A 343 -2.79 -33.42 46.91
C VAL A 343 -1.46 -34.17 46.74
N ALA A 344 -1.46 -35.42 47.21
CA ALA A 344 -0.36 -36.40 47.25
C ALA A 344 -0.22 -37.19 45.92
N PRO A 345 0.86 -37.98 45.71
CA PRO A 345 1.31 -38.40 44.37
C PRO A 345 0.73 -39.75 43.91
N ALA A 346 0.64 -39.95 42.60
CA ALA A 346 0.40 -41.26 41.99
C ALA A 346 1.30 -41.51 40.77
N THR A 347 1.76 -42.76 40.72
CA THR A 347 2.85 -43.37 39.94
C THR A 347 2.56 -43.53 38.45
N ILE A 348 3.58 -43.35 37.60
CA ILE A 348 3.56 -43.72 36.16
C ILE A 348 4.46 -44.94 35.97
N ALA A 349 3.93 -45.98 35.31
CA ALA A 349 4.64 -47.19 34.93
C ALA A 349 5.28 -47.05 33.53
N THR A 350 6.48 -47.59 33.41
CA THR A 350 7.33 -47.62 32.21
C THR A 350 7.10 -48.88 31.39
N THR A 351 7.10 -48.79 30.06
CA THR A 351 7.51 -49.88 29.17
C THR A 351 8.34 -49.33 28.01
N THR A 352 9.42 -50.04 27.70
CA THR A 352 10.49 -49.70 26.76
C THR A 352 10.45 -50.64 25.56
N SER A 353 10.66 -50.14 24.34
CA SER A 353 11.48 -50.81 23.31
C SER A 353 11.76 -49.91 22.09
N ALA A 354 12.98 -50.00 21.58
CA ALA A 354 13.53 -49.43 20.33
C ALA A 354 14.10 -50.63 19.50
N PRO A 355 14.66 -50.50 18.26
CA PRO A 355 15.16 -49.28 17.60
C PRO A 355 14.99 -49.14 16.05
N ALA A 356 15.28 -47.91 15.59
CA ALA A 356 15.87 -47.44 14.33
C ALA A 356 15.37 -47.90 12.94
N THR A 357 15.02 -46.91 12.10
CA THR A 357 15.35 -46.92 10.67
C THR A 357 15.49 -45.49 10.14
N THR A 358 16.67 -45.18 9.61
CA THR A 358 16.99 -43.96 8.87
C THR A 358 16.30 -44.00 7.51
N THR A 359 15.49 -42.99 7.19
CA THR A 359 14.96 -42.80 5.84
C THR A 359 15.36 -41.41 5.33
N THR A 360 16.24 -41.42 4.34
CA THR A 360 16.59 -40.28 3.49
C THR A 360 15.41 -39.97 2.58
N ILE A 361 14.81 -38.78 2.68
CA ILE A 361 13.78 -38.33 1.75
C ILE A 361 14.44 -37.49 0.65
N PRO A 362 14.33 -37.88 -0.64
CA PRO A 362 14.80 -37.06 -1.75
C PRO A 362 13.87 -35.87 -1.95
N ILE A 363 14.44 -34.66 -1.94
CA ILE A 363 13.73 -33.44 -2.30
C ILE A 363 13.66 -33.39 -3.84
N SER A 364 12.56 -33.89 -4.40
CA SER A 364 12.17 -33.66 -5.79
C SER A 364 10.95 -32.74 -5.79
N GLY A 365 11.18 -31.44 -5.95
CA GLY A 365 10.15 -30.43 -6.12
C GLY A 365 10.77 -29.15 -6.68
N PRO A 366 10.16 -28.50 -7.67
CA PRO A 366 10.72 -27.29 -8.28
C PRO A 366 10.76 -26.15 -7.26
N ILE A 367 11.92 -25.50 -7.17
CA ILE A 367 12.07 -24.19 -6.51
C ILE A 367 11.27 -23.19 -7.34
N ALA A 368 10.21 -22.64 -6.76
CA ALA A 368 9.50 -21.50 -7.34
C ALA A 368 10.42 -20.28 -7.27
N VAL A 369 10.87 -19.83 -8.43
CA VAL A 369 11.45 -18.51 -8.61
C VAL A 369 10.28 -17.61 -8.97
N ASP A 370 9.86 -16.75 -8.05
CA ASP A 370 8.84 -15.77 -8.34
C ASP A 370 9.44 -14.65 -9.21
N ASN A 371 8.63 -14.25 -10.21
CA ASN A 371 8.72 -13.08 -11.06
C ASN A 371 9.59 -13.14 -12.33
N PRO A 372 8.99 -13.43 -13.50
CA PRO A 372 9.41 -12.84 -14.76
C PRO A 372 8.46 -11.70 -15.16
N GLU A 373 9.00 -10.49 -15.17
CA GLU A 373 8.42 -9.29 -15.79
C GLU A 373 8.00 -9.56 -17.24
N VAL A 374 6.78 -9.16 -17.59
CA VAL A 374 6.31 -9.08 -18.97
C VAL A 374 6.26 -7.60 -19.36
N HIS A 375 7.20 -7.16 -20.18
CA HIS A 375 7.13 -5.85 -20.84
C HIS A 375 6.27 -5.93 -22.12
N PRO A 376 5.39 -4.95 -22.38
CA PRO A 376 4.75 -4.80 -23.69
C PRO A 376 5.66 -3.98 -24.62
N GLY A 377 6.34 -4.65 -25.55
CA GLY A 377 7.10 -4.01 -26.61
C GLY A 377 6.51 -4.32 -27.97
N ASN A 378 5.83 -3.35 -28.57
CA ASN A 378 5.38 -3.40 -29.97
C ASN A 378 6.59 -3.59 -30.90
N GLY A 379 6.44 -4.54 -31.84
CA GLY A 379 7.47 -4.86 -32.81
C GLY A 379 7.73 -3.72 -33.79
N GLN A 380 9.01 -3.42 -33.99
CA GLN A 380 9.71 -3.30 -35.28
C GLN A 380 11.15 -2.85 -34.99
N VAL A 381 12.12 -3.76 -35.13
CA VAL A 381 13.54 -3.41 -35.10
C VAL A 381 14.02 -3.22 -36.53
N ALA A 382 14.30 -1.97 -36.89
CA ALA A 382 15.06 -1.63 -38.09
C ALA A 382 16.52 -2.09 -37.91
N LEU A 383 17.04 -2.80 -38.91
CA LEU A 383 18.42 -3.27 -38.97
C LEU A 383 19.39 -2.08 -39.14
N GLY A 384 20.08 -1.70 -38.06
CA GLY A 384 21.28 -0.87 -38.10
C GLY A 384 22.52 -1.75 -38.23
N THR A 385 23.30 -1.57 -39.30
CA THR A 385 24.56 -2.27 -39.56
C THR A 385 25.66 -1.92 -38.53
N PRO A 386 26.42 -2.90 -38.01
CA PRO A 386 27.59 -2.60 -37.17
C PRO A 386 28.80 -2.18 -38.01
N ARG A 387 29.44 -1.07 -37.61
CA ARG A 387 30.79 -0.71 -38.05
C ARG A 387 31.81 -1.66 -37.41
N SER A 388 32.75 -2.08 -38.27
CA SER A 388 33.91 -2.93 -38.01
C SER A 388 34.87 -2.38 -36.94
N SER A 389 35.33 -3.26 -36.05
CA SER A 389 36.74 -3.27 -35.63
C SER A 389 37.20 -4.71 -35.37
N SER A 390 38.31 -5.05 -36.00
CA SER A 390 39.06 -6.31 -36.07
C SER A 390 39.57 -6.84 -34.72
N ASP A 391 39.47 -8.15 -34.45
CA ASP A 391 40.63 -9.05 -34.63
C ASP A 391 40.35 -10.55 -34.34
N ASN A 392 40.72 -11.32 -35.36
CA ASN A 392 41.07 -12.72 -35.58
C ASN A 392 41.47 -13.63 -34.37
N ARG A 393 40.85 -14.83 -34.26
CA ARG A 393 41.46 -16.18 -34.51
C ARG A 393 40.65 -17.35 -33.87
N GLY A 394 40.35 -18.39 -34.67
CA GLY A 394 40.23 -19.79 -34.21
C GLY A 394 38.91 -20.54 -34.51
N LEU A 395 38.82 -21.19 -35.67
CA LEU A 395 37.91 -22.31 -36.02
C LEU A 395 38.42 -23.61 -35.33
N ALA A 396 37.72 -24.69 -34.95
CA ALA A 396 36.41 -25.33 -35.23
C ALA A 396 36.19 -26.42 -34.10
N PRO A 397 35.24 -27.39 -34.14
CA PRO A 397 34.06 -27.58 -35.01
C PRO A 397 32.73 -27.84 -34.25
N TRP A 398 31.64 -27.81 -35.03
CA TRP A 398 30.29 -28.21 -34.66
C TRP A 398 30.12 -29.75 -34.64
N VAL A 399 29.30 -30.27 -33.73
CA VAL A 399 28.70 -31.61 -33.83
C VAL A 399 27.18 -31.47 -33.68
N ALA A 400 26.47 -32.05 -34.65
CA ALA A 400 25.02 -32.01 -34.79
C ALA A 400 24.32 -33.18 -34.07
N GLY A 401 23.08 -32.95 -33.67
CA GLY A 401 22.10 -33.98 -33.27
C GLY A 401 20.89 -33.27 -32.67
N GLY A 402 19.63 -33.62 -32.92
CA GLY A 402 18.96 -34.57 -33.78
C GLY A 402 17.46 -34.28 -33.59
N LEU A 403 16.67 -34.38 -34.65
CA LEU A 403 15.25 -34.01 -34.66
C LEU A 403 14.40 -35.13 -34.01
N LEU A 404 13.58 -34.81 -33.00
CA LEU A 404 12.46 -35.65 -32.58
C LEU A 404 11.16 -34.86 -32.74
N LEU A 405 10.36 -35.29 -33.72
CA LEU A 405 9.01 -34.80 -33.97
C LEU A 405 8.02 -35.61 -33.13
N GLY A 406 7.25 -34.91 -32.29
CA GLY A 406 5.99 -35.36 -31.70
C GLY A 406 4.95 -34.25 -31.91
N ALA A 407 3.77 -34.62 -32.38
CA ALA A 407 2.79 -33.72 -33.02
C ALA A 407 2.16 -32.68 -32.06
N GLY A 408 2.18 -31.42 -32.50
CA GLY A 408 1.52 -30.26 -31.85
C GLY A 408 2.48 -29.07 -31.67
N GLY A 409 2.75 -28.28 -32.71
CA GLY A 409 3.77 -27.19 -32.76
C GLY A 409 3.62 -26.15 -31.63
N TRP A 410 4.69 -25.57 -31.07
CA TRP A 410 5.83 -24.87 -31.67
C TRP A 410 7.18 -25.19 -31.00
N ALA A 411 8.28 -25.02 -31.75
CA ALA A 411 9.66 -25.31 -31.33
C ALA A 411 10.33 -24.11 -30.63
N GLY A 412 10.88 -24.34 -29.42
CA GLY A 412 11.77 -23.40 -28.74
C GLY A 412 13.22 -23.88 -28.80
N VAL A 413 14.15 -22.99 -29.18
CA VAL A 413 15.59 -23.23 -29.09
C VAL A 413 16.06 -22.77 -27.71
N ALA A 414 16.58 -23.69 -26.89
CA ALA A 414 17.17 -23.36 -25.59
C ALA A 414 18.66 -23.03 -25.75
N PHE A 415 19.09 -21.86 -25.27
CA PHE A 415 20.50 -21.51 -25.07
C PHE A 415 20.80 -21.43 -23.57
N TRP A 416 21.78 -22.19 -23.09
CA TRP A 416 22.32 -22.05 -21.74
C TRP A 416 23.66 -21.32 -21.79
N ARG A 417 23.84 -20.32 -20.92
CA ARG A 417 25.14 -19.68 -20.68
C ARG A 417 25.66 -20.16 -19.32
N GLN A 418 26.64 -21.05 -19.35
CA GLN A 418 27.37 -21.46 -18.16
C GLN A 418 28.31 -20.31 -17.75
N ARG A 419 28.01 -19.58 -16.66
CA ARG A 419 29.03 -18.72 -16.02
C ARG A 419 29.81 -19.57 -15.02
N LEU A 420 31.02 -19.97 -15.41
CA LEU A 420 32.06 -20.38 -14.48
C LEU A 420 32.58 -19.13 -13.75
N ARG A 421 32.76 -19.23 -12.44
CA ARG A 421 33.39 -18.17 -11.62
C ARG A 421 34.89 -18.06 -11.98
N ALA A 422 35.27 -16.94 -12.58
CA ALA A 422 36.42 -16.09 -12.28
C ALA A 422 36.37 -14.89 -13.24
#